data_AF-A0AAJ5CGP6-F1
#
_entry.id   AF-A0AAJ5CGP6-F1
#
_cell.length_a   1.000
_cell.length_b   1.000
_cell.length_c   1.000
_cell.angle_alpha   90.00
_cell.angle_beta   90.00
_cell.angle_gamma   90.00
#
_symmetry.space_group_name_H-M   'P 1'
#
loop_
_entity.id
_entity.type
_entity.pdbx_description
1 polymer ?
#
loop_
_entity_poly.entity_id
_entity_poly.type
_entity_poly.pdbx_seq_one_letter_code
_entity_poly.pdbx_strand_id
1 'polypeptide(L)'
;MATKTFSFNTDPHVATVNGMDLRFQAEVMGDEFMDAFGELRDAQKAAQGIDLEDLSTLDPAALRGAARGLRGFLARLMLAEDAERFTALDVVTKEGQVLSTHQDWDEAQQAADQVDGARAKWAMPMPDRILVALMEWVTELYGGGADARPTGSSSASARALPRGGKGGAARSRSKA
;
A
#
# COMPACT_ATOMS: atom_id res chain seq x y z
N MET A 1 7.98 28.05 -29.96
CA MET A 1 8.01 26.66 -29.46
C MET A 1 7.40 26.66 -28.07
N ALA A 2 6.47 25.76 -27.78
CA ALA A 2 5.89 25.62 -26.45
C ALA A 2 6.73 24.61 -25.65
N THR A 3 7.22 25.02 -24.49
CA THR A 3 7.96 24.15 -23.55
C THR A 3 7.06 23.83 -22.37
N LYS A 4 7.00 22.55 -21.98
CA LYS A 4 6.30 22.08 -20.79
C LYS A 4 7.28 21.28 -19.92
N THR A 5 7.33 21.61 -18.65
CA THR A 5 8.18 20.94 -17.65
C THR A 5 7.32 20.04 -16.79
N PHE A 6 7.85 18.86 -16.45
CA PHE A 6 7.28 17.91 -15.50
C PHE A 6 8.33 17.61 -14.43
N SER A 7 7.90 17.26 -13.23
CA SER A 7 8.77 16.90 -12.11
C SER A 7 8.25 15.64 -11.45
N PHE A 8 9.18 14.79 -11.04
CA PHE A 8 8.89 13.56 -10.30
C PHE A 8 9.04 13.81 -8.80
N ASN A 9 8.32 13.05 -8.00
CA ASN A 9 8.64 12.94 -6.59
C ASN A 9 9.95 12.16 -6.41
N THR A 10 10.79 12.60 -5.48
CA THR A 10 12.09 11.96 -5.20
C THR A 10 12.18 11.41 -3.78
N ASP A 11 11.26 11.82 -2.91
CA ASP A 11 11.26 11.41 -1.52
C ASP A 11 10.36 10.18 -1.34
N PRO A 12 10.83 9.13 -0.63
CA PRO A 12 10.02 7.96 -0.30
C PRO A 12 8.72 8.33 0.42
N HIS A 13 7.63 7.67 0.09
CA HIS A 13 6.41 7.77 0.89
C HIS A 13 6.58 6.96 2.17
N VAL A 14 6.12 7.50 3.31
CA VAL A 14 6.31 6.85 4.62
C VAL A 14 4.96 6.55 5.25
N ALA A 15 4.74 5.28 5.60
CA ALA A 15 3.63 4.84 6.44
C ALA A 15 4.14 4.42 7.81
N THR A 16 3.72 5.12 8.86
CA THR A 16 4.08 4.78 10.24
C THR A 16 3.04 3.84 10.85
N VAL A 17 3.45 2.61 11.18
CA VAL A 17 2.60 1.59 11.81
C VAL A 17 3.19 1.23 13.17
N ASN A 18 2.47 1.56 14.24
CA ASN A 18 2.88 1.26 15.61
C ASN A 18 4.31 1.75 15.94
N GLY A 19 4.68 2.93 15.45
CA GLY A 19 6.01 3.54 15.65
C GLY A 19 7.11 2.99 14.72
N MET A 20 6.78 2.14 13.75
CA MET A 20 7.70 1.66 12.72
C MET A 20 7.38 2.35 11.40
N ASP A 21 8.41 2.91 10.76
CA ASP A 21 8.27 3.54 9.45
C ASP A 21 8.51 2.50 8.35
N LEU A 22 7.51 2.36 7.47
CA LEU A 22 7.59 1.58 6.24
C LEU A 22 7.75 2.56 5.08
N ARG A 23 8.89 2.48 4.38
CA ARG A 23 9.21 3.38 3.27
C ARG A 23 8.86 2.74 1.94
N PHE A 24 8.09 3.46 1.15
CA PHE A 24 7.67 3.10 -0.20
C PHE A 24 8.42 3.93 -1.23
N GLN A 25 8.53 3.40 -2.45
CA GLN A 25 9.21 4.07 -3.56
C GLN A 25 8.65 5.49 -3.78
N ALA A 26 9.45 6.44 -4.25
CA ALA A 26 8.96 7.83 -4.43
C ALA A 26 7.93 7.94 -5.57
N GLU A 27 8.17 7.17 -6.63
CA GLU A 27 7.36 7.01 -7.82
C GLU A 27 7.43 5.55 -8.23
N VAL A 28 6.34 5.03 -8.79
CA VAL A 28 6.28 3.67 -9.35
C VAL A 28 5.84 3.78 -10.79
N MET A 29 6.51 3.05 -11.68
CA MET A 29 6.09 3.03 -13.09
C MET A 29 4.74 2.30 -13.18
N GLY A 30 3.81 2.86 -13.96
CA GLY A 30 2.43 2.36 -13.98
C GLY A 30 2.31 0.89 -14.43
N ASP A 31 3.25 0.40 -15.22
CA ASP A 31 3.39 -1.01 -15.58
C ASP A 31 3.78 -1.88 -14.39
N GLU A 32 4.81 -1.50 -13.63
CA GLU A 32 5.24 -2.23 -12.41
C GLU A 32 4.12 -2.33 -11.37
N PHE A 33 3.36 -1.25 -11.20
CA PHE A 33 2.19 -1.25 -10.32
C PHE A 33 1.10 -2.21 -10.80
N MET A 34 0.80 -2.20 -12.10
CA MET A 34 -0.24 -3.06 -12.68
C MET A 34 0.16 -4.53 -12.67
N ASP A 35 1.44 -4.85 -12.85
CA ASP A 35 1.98 -6.20 -12.72
C ASP A 35 1.83 -6.69 -11.27
N ALA A 36 2.27 -5.88 -10.30
CA ALA A 36 2.12 -6.21 -8.88
C ALA A 36 0.63 -6.39 -8.48
N PHE A 37 -0.25 -5.54 -8.99
CA PHE A 37 -1.69 -5.63 -8.75
C PHE A 37 -2.31 -6.86 -9.44
N GLY A 38 -1.85 -7.22 -10.64
CA GLY A 38 -2.22 -8.43 -11.34
C GLY A 38 -1.91 -9.68 -10.52
N GLU A 39 -0.71 -9.75 -9.95
CA GLU A 39 -0.31 -10.86 -9.08
C GLU A 39 -1.16 -10.96 -7.81
N LEU A 40 -1.49 -9.82 -7.18
CA LEU A 40 -2.41 -9.81 -6.04
C LEU A 40 -3.79 -10.37 -6.43
N ARG A 41 -4.32 -9.95 -7.58
CA ARG A 41 -5.61 -10.45 -8.07
C ARG A 41 -5.56 -11.93 -8.38
N ASP A 42 -4.47 -12.43 -8.93
CA ASP A 42 -4.33 -13.85 -9.24
C ASP A 42 -4.17 -14.69 -7.97
N ALA A 43 -3.46 -14.18 -6.96
CA ALA A 43 -3.43 -14.77 -5.62
C ALA A 43 -4.82 -14.80 -4.95
N GLN A 44 -5.61 -13.74 -5.10
CA GLN A 44 -6.99 -13.68 -4.60
C GLN A 44 -7.92 -14.65 -5.35
N LYS A 45 -7.83 -14.72 -6.68
CA LYS A 45 -8.62 -15.67 -7.49
C LYS A 45 -8.27 -17.11 -7.18
N ALA A 46 -6.98 -17.41 -6.99
CA ALA A 46 -6.52 -18.75 -6.61
C ALA A 46 -7.09 -19.18 -5.25
N ALA A 47 -7.42 -18.22 -4.38
CA ALA A 47 -8.08 -18.45 -3.10
C ALA A 47 -9.63 -18.57 -3.18
N GLN A 48 -10.22 -18.61 -4.39
CA GLN A 48 -11.66 -18.74 -4.75
C GLN A 48 -12.72 -18.54 -3.65
N GLY A 49 -13.60 -17.55 -3.84
CA GLY A 49 -14.85 -17.41 -3.07
C GLY A 49 -14.80 -16.42 -1.91
N ILE A 50 -13.73 -15.62 -1.81
CA ILE A 50 -13.57 -14.64 -0.74
C ILE A 50 -14.40 -13.39 -1.04
N ASP A 51 -15.56 -13.27 -0.41
CA ASP A 51 -16.21 -11.98 -0.25
C ASP A 51 -15.45 -11.18 0.82
N LEU A 52 -14.73 -10.15 0.41
CA LEU A 52 -13.99 -9.27 1.33
C LEU A 52 -14.94 -8.48 2.25
N GLU A 53 -16.24 -8.42 1.91
CA GLU A 53 -17.27 -7.81 2.74
C GLU A 53 -17.90 -8.80 3.76
N ASP A 54 -17.78 -10.13 3.56
CA ASP A 54 -18.22 -11.16 4.52
C ASP A 54 -17.08 -12.13 4.90
N LEU A 55 -16.34 -11.73 5.94
CA LEU A 55 -15.21 -12.50 6.46
C LEU A 55 -15.62 -13.72 7.31
N SER A 56 -16.92 -13.93 7.57
CA SER A 56 -17.40 -14.92 8.55
C SER A 56 -17.53 -16.35 8.00
N THR A 57 -17.58 -16.49 6.67
CA THR A 57 -17.80 -17.78 5.97
C THR A 57 -16.53 -18.34 5.33
N LEU A 58 -15.38 -17.68 5.54
CA LEU A 58 -14.14 -17.96 4.83
C LEU A 58 -13.32 -19.09 5.45
N ASP A 59 -12.69 -19.89 4.59
CA ASP A 59 -11.63 -20.81 4.99
C ASP A 59 -10.44 -20.00 5.55
N PRO A 60 -10.04 -20.22 6.82
CA PRO A 60 -8.87 -19.57 7.40
C PRO A 60 -7.57 -19.78 6.61
N ALA A 61 -7.43 -20.89 5.87
CA ALA A 61 -6.27 -21.12 5.01
C ALA A 61 -6.28 -20.18 3.78
N ALA A 62 -7.43 -19.98 3.15
CA ALA A 62 -7.61 -19.06 2.02
C ALA A 62 -7.35 -17.60 2.45
N LEU A 63 -7.86 -17.20 3.61
CA LEU A 63 -7.59 -15.89 4.22
C LEU A 63 -6.10 -15.65 4.45
N ARG A 64 -5.38 -16.65 4.99
CA ARG A 64 -3.92 -16.55 5.17
C ARG A 64 -3.19 -16.45 3.84
N GLY A 65 -3.66 -17.15 2.80
CA GLY A 65 -3.15 -17.02 1.43
C GLY A 65 -3.30 -15.60 0.88
N ALA A 66 -4.49 -15.02 1.01
CA ALA A 66 -4.77 -13.65 0.58
C ALA A 66 -3.92 -12.62 1.34
N ALA A 67 -3.79 -12.75 2.66
CA ALA A 67 -2.94 -11.87 3.47
C ALA A 67 -1.45 -11.98 3.10
N ARG A 68 -0.96 -13.18 2.75
CA ARG A 68 0.39 -13.40 2.20
C ARG A 68 0.57 -12.67 0.87
N GLY A 69 -0.36 -12.85 -0.06
CA GLY A 69 -0.33 -12.17 -1.37
C GLY A 69 -0.35 -10.65 -1.22
N LEU A 70 -1.18 -10.12 -0.31
CA LEU A 70 -1.25 -8.70 -0.02
C LEU A 70 0.07 -8.16 0.55
N ARG A 71 0.73 -8.90 1.43
CA ARG A 71 2.07 -8.52 1.90
C ARG A 71 3.09 -8.50 0.76
N GLY A 72 3.08 -9.51 -0.11
CA GLY A 72 3.97 -9.55 -1.27
C GLY A 72 3.76 -8.36 -2.20
N PHE A 73 2.51 -7.98 -2.47
CA PHE A 73 2.16 -6.79 -3.23
C PHE A 73 2.75 -5.51 -2.60
N LEU A 74 2.48 -5.28 -1.32
CA LEU A 74 2.98 -4.10 -0.61
C LEU A 74 4.51 -4.05 -0.59
N ALA A 75 5.17 -5.19 -0.35
CA ALA A 75 6.62 -5.29 -0.29
C ALA A 75 7.30 -4.90 -1.62
N ARG A 76 6.70 -5.20 -2.78
CA ARG A 76 7.23 -4.77 -4.08
C ARG A 76 7.27 -3.25 -4.26
N LEU A 77 6.38 -2.55 -3.57
CA LEU A 77 6.26 -1.11 -3.63
C LEU A 77 7.08 -0.42 -2.52
N MET A 78 7.69 -1.20 -1.63
CA MET A 78 8.60 -0.74 -0.59
C MET A 78 10.04 -0.56 -1.11
N LEU A 79 10.85 0.19 -0.35
CA LEU A 79 12.30 0.11 -0.49
C LEU A 79 12.79 -1.28 -0.07
N ALA A 80 13.88 -1.77 -0.67
CA ALA A 80 14.37 -3.14 -0.46
C ALA A 80 14.56 -3.49 1.02
N GLU A 81 15.16 -2.60 1.82
CA GLU A 81 15.39 -2.81 3.25
C GLU A 81 14.09 -2.92 4.06
N ASP A 82 13.04 -2.20 3.66
CA ASP A 82 11.73 -2.24 4.31
C ASP A 82 10.94 -3.47 3.86
N ALA A 83 11.03 -3.83 2.58
CA ALA A 83 10.45 -5.05 2.02
C ALA A 83 10.98 -6.28 2.75
N GLU A 84 12.31 -6.43 2.87
CA GLU A 84 12.95 -7.57 3.56
C GLU A 84 12.51 -7.70 5.02
N ARG A 85 12.38 -6.58 5.75
CA ARG A 85 11.91 -6.59 7.14
C ARG A 85 10.41 -6.90 7.23
N PHE A 86 9.63 -6.44 6.26
CA PHE A 86 8.19 -6.62 6.22
C PHE A 86 7.78 -8.06 5.86
N THR A 87 8.56 -8.72 5.00
CA THR A 87 8.35 -10.13 4.59
C THR A 87 9.12 -11.14 5.41
N ALA A 88 9.95 -10.71 6.37
CA ALA A 88 10.69 -11.62 7.24
C ALA A 88 9.76 -12.56 8.03
N LEU A 89 10.16 -13.82 8.08
CA LEU A 89 9.45 -14.93 8.71
C LEU A 89 10.33 -15.60 9.74
N ASP A 90 9.90 -15.59 11.00
CA ASP A 90 10.58 -16.28 12.09
C ASP A 90 9.97 -17.66 12.29
N VAL A 91 10.84 -18.66 12.44
CA VAL A 91 10.48 -19.96 13.02
C VAL A 91 10.65 -19.86 14.52
N VAL A 92 9.55 -20.01 15.26
CA VAL A 92 9.53 -19.83 16.71
C VAL A 92 9.10 -21.10 17.43
N THR A 93 9.72 -21.40 18.57
CA THR A 93 9.30 -22.51 19.45
C THR A 93 8.00 -22.19 20.20
N LYS A 94 7.44 -23.17 20.92
CA LYS A 94 6.28 -22.98 21.81
C LYS A 94 6.55 -21.92 22.88
N GLU A 95 7.79 -21.81 23.33
CA GLU A 95 8.27 -20.86 24.33
C GLU A 95 8.56 -19.47 23.74
N GLY A 96 8.44 -19.31 22.42
CA GLY A 96 8.63 -18.05 21.71
C GLY A 96 10.09 -17.74 21.34
N GLN A 97 10.99 -18.71 21.45
CA GLN A 97 12.38 -18.54 20.99
C GLN A 97 12.44 -18.58 19.47
N VAL A 98 13.09 -17.59 18.85
CA VAL A 98 13.38 -17.59 17.41
C VAL A 98 14.52 -18.56 17.12
N LEU A 99 14.27 -19.53 16.25
CA LEU A 99 15.24 -20.54 15.82
C LEU A 99 15.97 -20.09 14.53
N SER A 100 15.23 -19.51 13.59
CA SER A 100 15.74 -19.08 12.28
C SER A 100 14.79 -18.06 11.65
N THR A 101 15.31 -17.23 10.75
CA THR A 101 14.52 -16.26 9.97
C THR A 101 14.67 -16.55 8.47
N HIS A 102 13.58 -16.43 7.73
CA HIS A 102 13.47 -16.73 6.29
C HIS A 102 12.73 -15.61 5.56
N GLN A 103 12.77 -15.63 4.22
CA GLN A 103 12.00 -14.72 3.35
C GLN A 103 10.88 -15.42 2.59
N ASP A 104 10.89 -16.76 2.56
CA ASP A 104 9.86 -17.57 1.93
C ASP A 104 9.03 -18.33 2.97
N TRP A 105 7.71 -18.36 2.77
CA TRP A 105 6.79 -19.01 3.71
C TRP A 105 6.95 -20.52 3.71
N ASP A 106 7.14 -21.14 2.56
CA ASP A 106 7.20 -22.58 2.44
C ASP A 106 8.52 -23.09 3.03
N GLU A 107 9.63 -22.35 2.83
CA GLU A 107 10.90 -22.62 3.51
C GLU A 107 10.78 -22.47 5.04
N ALA A 108 10.18 -21.38 5.52
CA ALA A 108 9.96 -21.17 6.95
C ALA A 108 9.09 -22.28 7.56
N GLN A 109 8.03 -22.69 6.86
CA GLN A 109 7.14 -23.75 7.32
C GLN A 109 7.86 -25.12 7.33
N GLN A 110 8.62 -25.44 6.29
CA GLN A 110 9.43 -26.66 6.25
C GLN A 110 10.43 -26.72 7.40
N ALA A 111 11.10 -25.60 7.71
CA ALA A 111 12.01 -25.50 8.84
C ALA A 111 11.28 -25.66 10.19
N ALA A 112 10.07 -25.11 10.32
CA ALA A 112 9.24 -25.29 11.51
C ALA A 112 8.81 -26.76 11.70
N ASP A 113 8.45 -27.46 10.61
CA ASP A 113 7.99 -28.85 10.66
C ASP A 113 9.10 -29.83 11.13
N GLN A 114 10.38 -29.44 11.04
CA GLN A 114 11.51 -30.23 11.54
C GLN A 114 11.67 -30.18 13.07
N VAL A 115 10.96 -29.28 13.76
CA VAL A 115 11.12 -29.05 15.20
C VAL A 115 9.78 -29.17 15.90
N ASP A 116 9.64 -30.12 16.83
CA ASP A 116 8.38 -30.36 17.53
C ASP A 116 7.88 -29.09 18.24
N GLY A 117 6.68 -28.65 17.88
CA GLY A 117 6.04 -27.47 18.44
C GLY A 117 6.52 -26.13 17.88
N ALA A 118 7.47 -26.11 16.95
CA ALA A 118 7.80 -24.87 16.26
C ALA A 118 6.70 -24.46 15.27
N ARG A 119 6.66 -23.18 14.93
CA ARG A 119 5.76 -22.64 13.89
C ARG A 119 6.42 -21.48 13.16
N ALA A 120 6.09 -21.32 11.88
CA ALA A 120 6.40 -20.12 11.14
C ALA A 120 5.45 -18.97 11.54
N LYS A 121 6.00 -17.76 11.65
CA LYS A 121 5.26 -16.54 11.96
C LYS A 121 5.96 -15.36 11.31
N TRP A 122 5.20 -14.37 10.85
CA TRP A 122 5.77 -13.08 10.46
C TRP A 122 6.56 -12.45 11.62
N ALA A 123 7.80 -12.06 11.34
CA ALA A 123 8.66 -11.33 12.28
C ALA A 123 8.02 -9.99 12.68
N MET A 124 7.39 -9.33 11.70
CA MET A 124 6.55 -8.15 11.91
C MET A 124 5.07 -8.52 11.77
N PRO A 125 4.39 -8.99 12.84
CA PRO A 125 2.97 -9.33 12.79
C PRO A 125 2.13 -8.05 12.61
N MET A 126 1.22 -8.08 11.65
CA MET A 126 0.27 -7.00 11.41
C MET A 126 -1.15 -7.53 11.34
N PRO A 127 -2.13 -6.84 11.95
CA PRO A 127 -3.53 -7.14 11.71
C PRO A 127 -3.91 -6.91 10.25
N ASP A 128 -4.79 -7.76 9.71
CA ASP A 128 -5.20 -7.69 8.30
C ASP A 128 -5.79 -6.33 7.93
N ARG A 129 -6.54 -5.69 8.84
CA ARG A 129 -7.06 -4.32 8.65
C ARG A 129 -5.98 -3.29 8.33
N ILE A 130 -4.76 -3.47 8.86
CA ILE A 130 -3.64 -2.56 8.58
C ILE A 130 -3.06 -2.83 7.19
N LEU A 131 -2.98 -4.10 6.79
CA LEU A 131 -2.54 -4.46 5.44
C LEU A 131 -3.50 -3.91 4.38
N VAL A 132 -4.81 -4.00 4.62
CA VAL A 132 -5.83 -3.42 3.75
C VAL A 132 -5.72 -1.89 3.69
N ALA A 133 -5.57 -1.22 4.84
CA ALA A 133 -5.40 0.23 4.87
C ALA A 133 -4.12 0.69 4.13
N LEU A 134 -3.01 -0.06 4.24
CA LEU A 134 -1.80 0.21 3.47
C LEU A 134 -2.02 0.02 1.97
N MET A 135 -2.77 -1.02 1.57
CA MET A 135 -3.13 -1.24 0.17
C MET A 135 -3.91 -0.07 -0.40
N GLU A 136 -4.97 0.37 0.29
CA GLU A 136 -5.81 1.49 -0.11
C GLU A 136 -4.96 2.75 -0.28
N TRP A 137 -4.13 3.08 0.70
CA TRP A 137 -3.24 4.22 0.65
C TRP A 137 -2.27 4.15 -0.54
N VAL A 138 -1.65 3.00 -0.78
CA VAL A 138 -0.73 2.79 -1.91
C VAL A 138 -1.45 2.87 -3.28
N THR A 139 -2.70 2.37 -3.37
CA THR A 139 -3.52 2.53 -4.58
C THR A 139 -3.93 3.97 -4.82
N GLU A 140 -4.13 4.77 -3.78
CA GLU A 140 -4.36 6.21 -3.90
C GLU A 140 -3.10 6.93 -4.41
N LEU A 141 -1.94 6.59 -3.83
CA LEU A 141 -0.64 7.18 -4.20
C LEU A 141 -0.27 6.93 -5.67
N TYR A 142 -0.33 5.68 -6.13
CA TYR A 142 0.18 5.31 -7.45
C TYR A 142 -0.91 5.11 -8.52
N GLY A 143 -2.15 4.80 -8.11
CA GLY A 143 -3.26 4.47 -9.02
C GLY A 143 -3.96 5.68 -9.64
N GLY A 144 -3.45 6.90 -9.42
CA GLY A 144 -3.99 8.12 -10.04
C GLY A 144 -5.17 8.74 -9.29
N GLY A 145 -5.35 8.43 -8.00
CA GLY A 145 -6.34 9.07 -7.12
C GLY A 145 -6.00 10.52 -6.72
N ALA A 146 -4.84 11.02 -7.15
CA ALA A 146 -4.36 12.37 -6.88
C ALA A 146 -5.04 13.45 -7.75
N ASP A 147 -6.36 13.63 -7.59
CA ASP A 147 -6.92 14.99 -7.63
C ASP A 147 -6.44 15.82 -6.41
N ALA A 148 -5.76 15.17 -5.45
CA ALA A 148 -5.04 15.80 -4.36
C ALA A 148 -3.54 16.00 -4.70
N ARG A 149 -3.21 17.28 -4.91
CA ARG A 149 -1.86 17.86 -4.94
C ARG A 149 -0.93 17.35 -3.82
N PRO A 150 0.41 17.45 -4.01
CA PRO A 150 1.43 16.93 -3.10
C PRO A 150 1.17 17.27 -1.62
N THR A 151 1.26 16.25 -0.77
CA THR A 151 1.26 16.32 0.70
C THR A 151 2.57 16.93 1.21
N GLY A 152 2.83 18.20 0.87
CA GLY A 152 3.79 19.03 1.57
C GLY A 152 3.11 19.73 2.75
N SER A 153 3.25 19.20 3.96
CA SER A 153 2.82 19.93 5.16
C SER A 153 3.88 20.96 5.57
N SER A 154 3.57 22.25 5.43
CA SER A 154 3.76 23.33 6.43
C SER A 154 3.99 24.72 5.83
N SER A 155 3.06 25.63 6.15
CA SER A 155 3.29 27.06 6.43
C SER A 155 3.99 27.93 5.36
N ALA A 156 3.27 28.32 4.31
CA ALA A 156 3.51 29.59 3.64
C ALA A 156 2.19 30.21 3.17
N SER A 157 1.84 31.32 3.81
CA SER A 157 0.69 32.16 3.55
C SER A 157 0.71 32.70 2.13
N ALA A 158 -0.15 32.17 1.25
CA ALA A 158 -0.54 32.84 0.02
C ALA A 158 -2.04 33.11 0.06
N ARG A 159 -2.39 34.37 0.40
CA ARG A 159 -3.76 34.90 0.30
C ARG A 159 -4.34 34.57 -1.08
N ALA A 160 -5.54 34.00 -1.11
CA ALA A 160 -6.30 33.85 -2.34
C ALA A 160 -6.48 35.23 -3.01
N LEU A 161 -6.08 35.34 -4.28
CA LEU A 161 -6.31 36.53 -5.11
C LEU A 161 -7.83 36.81 -5.21
N PRO A 162 -8.28 38.07 -5.06
CA PRO A 162 -9.68 38.41 -5.22
C PRO A 162 -10.12 38.15 -6.66
N ARG A 163 -11.20 37.38 -6.80
CA ARG A 163 -11.86 37.05 -8.06
C ARG A 163 -12.38 38.34 -8.71
N GLY A 164 -11.65 38.85 -9.70
CA GLY A 164 -12.04 40.01 -10.50
C GLY A 164 -13.22 39.69 -11.43
N GLY A 165 -14.15 40.65 -11.56
CA GLY A 165 -15.09 40.73 -12.68
C GLY A 165 -16.57 40.48 -12.35
N LYS A 166 -17.26 41.50 -11.83
CA LYS A 166 -18.72 41.62 -11.92
C LYS A 166 -19.11 41.85 -13.39
N GLY A 167 -19.71 40.86 -14.04
CA GLY A 167 -20.39 41.04 -15.33
C GLY A 167 -21.65 41.88 -15.12
N GLY A 168 -21.67 43.09 -15.70
CA GLY A 168 -22.75 44.06 -15.57
C GLY A 168 -24.03 43.63 -16.30
N ALA A 169 -25.17 43.96 -15.71
CA ALA A 169 -26.48 43.84 -16.33
C ALA A 169 -26.58 44.78 -17.55
N ALA A 170 -26.68 44.20 -18.75
CA ALA A 170 -27.00 44.94 -19.95
C ALA A 170 -28.46 45.42 -19.90
N ARG A 171 -28.64 46.74 -19.81
CA ARG A 171 -29.92 47.40 -20.06
C ARG A 171 -30.14 47.46 -21.57
N SER A 172 -31.14 46.74 -22.09
CA SER A 172 -31.66 46.99 -23.43
C SER A 172 -32.52 48.25 -23.42
N ARG A 173 -32.22 49.21 -24.30
CA ARG A 173 -32.91 50.48 -24.47
C ARG A 173 -33.00 50.78 -25.96
N SER A 174 -34.18 50.64 -26.55
CA SER A 174 -34.57 51.42 -27.73
C SER A 174 -36.09 51.38 -27.91
N LYS A 175 -36.69 52.57 -27.77
CA LYS A 175 -37.99 52.94 -28.35
C LYS A 175 -37.79 53.21 -29.84
N ALA A 176 -38.72 52.76 -30.67
CA ALA A 176 -39.30 53.48 -31.80
C ALA A 176 -40.55 52.71 -32.25
#